data_AF-E5X3L9-F1
#
_entry.id   AF-E5X3L9-F1
#
_cell.length_a   1.000
_cell.length_b   1.000
_cell.length_c   1.000
_cell.angle_alpha   90.00
_cell.angle_beta   90.00
_cell.angle_gamma   90.00
#
_symmetry.space_group_name_H-M   'P 1'
#
loop_
_entity.id
_entity.type
_entity.pdbx_description
1 polymer ?
#
loop_
_entity_poly.entity_id
_entity_poly.type
_entity_poly.pdbx_seq_one_letter_code
_entity_poly.pdbx_strand_id
1 'polypeptide(L)'
;MGIYEVAESGTSGTFPWTTSPLLNNVAPAGISGNELTFSPPLYYPAGGHKVIFYGYYPRTTATNGTSYITPPGNGTAPTFNFTLTGQEDIMHGASVAGGSYSPGTAIPITFKHKLTQIQLNVSALGTLLSSIKILNVRNTGSMNLETGAVTYGNNTVDITLDKAGLTTTAPVMVPADVPVYLVEVAFMGQLLPRKYLIRPTSGKFLEGVIYTVTL
;
A
#
# COMPACT_ATOMS: atom_id res chain seq x y z
N MET A 1 6.13 -3.17 9.01
CA MET A 1 5.07 -4.07 8.49
C MET A 1 4.30 -4.65 9.66
N GLY A 2 2.97 -4.72 9.57
CA GLY A 2 2.09 -5.31 10.58
C GLY A 2 1.51 -6.62 10.08
N ILE A 3 1.49 -7.63 10.93
CA ILE A 3 1.03 -8.99 10.64
C ILE A 3 -0.14 -9.34 11.55
N TYR A 4 -1.17 -9.93 10.97
CA TYR A 4 -2.29 -10.57 11.63
C TYR A 4 -2.30 -12.06 11.29
N GLU A 5 -2.86 -12.86 12.20
CA GLU A 5 -3.02 -14.30 12.01
C GLU A 5 -4.39 -14.72 12.50
N VAL A 6 -5.13 -15.43 11.66
CA VAL A 6 -6.41 -16.05 12.00
C VAL A 6 -6.30 -17.56 11.84
N ALA A 7 -6.88 -18.30 12.77
CA ALA A 7 -6.94 -19.76 12.70
C ALA A 7 -8.27 -20.24 12.09
N GLU A 8 -8.20 -21.43 11.52
CA GLU A 8 -9.37 -22.21 11.14
C GLU A 8 -10.23 -22.47 12.38
N SER A 9 -11.54 -22.28 12.22
CA SER A 9 -12.53 -22.59 13.26
C SER A 9 -12.79 -24.10 13.36
N GLY A 10 -13.75 -24.49 14.22
CA GLY A 10 -14.26 -25.87 14.24
C GLY A 10 -14.93 -26.33 12.94
N THR A 11 -15.33 -25.38 12.09
CA THR A 11 -15.79 -25.67 10.72
C THR A 11 -14.62 -25.56 9.76
N SER A 12 -14.24 -26.67 9.13
CA SER A 12 -13.10 -26.68 8.21
C SER A 12 -13.28 -25.70 7.05
N GLY A 13 -12.19 -25.02 6.69
CA GLY A 13 -12.13 -23.99 5.66
C GLY A 13 -12.63 -22.62 6.09
N THR A 14 -13.08 -22.45 7.34
CA THR A 14 -13.60 -21.17 7.84
C THR A 14 -12.61 -20.51 8.78
N PHE A 15 -12.25 -19.25 8.51
CA PHE A 15 -11.23 -18.48 9.25
C PHE A 15 -11.83 -17.18 9.80
N PRO A 16 -12.60 -17.24 10.89
CA PRO A 16 -13.35 -16.08 11.37
C PRO A 16 -12.44 -15.04 12.02
N TRP A 17 -12.68 -13.77 11.70
CA TRP A 17 -12.13 -12.66 12.49
C TRP A 17 -12.81 -12.57 13.86
N THR A 18 -12.00 -12.28 14.87
CA THR A 18 -12.44 -11.99 16.23
C THR A 18 -11.84 -10.67 16.69
N THR A 19 -12.29 -10.16 17.85
CA THR A 19 -11.67 -8.99 18.49
C THR A 19 -10.24 -9.26 18.98
N SER A 20 -9.78 -10.52 18.99
CA SER A 20 -8.44 -10.93 19.43
C SER A 20 -7.95 -12.09 18.56
N PRO A 21 -7.51 -11.82 17.31
CA PRO A 21 -6.90 -12.83 16.45
C PRO A 21 -5.59 -13.35 17.07
N LEU A 22 -5.07 -14.49 16.59
CA LEU A 22 -3.87 -15.13 17.16
C LEU A 22 -2.67 -14.18 17.15
N LEU A 23 -2.48 -13.47 16.03
CA LEU A 23 -1.65 -12.30 15.96
C LEU A 23 -2.49 -11.09 15.65
N ASN A 24 -2.28 -10.05 16.45
CA ASN A 24 -3.00 -8.79 16.33
C ASN A 24 -2.02 -7.66 16.04
N ASN A 25 -1.90 -7.31 14.76
CA ASN A 25 -1.06 -6.21 14.27
C ASN A 25 0.40 -6.28 14.76
N VAL A 26 1.00 -7.47 14.79
CA VAL A 26 2.35 -7.69 15.34
C VAL A 26 3.39 -7.27 14.30
N ALA A 27 4.43 -6.58 14.75
CA ALA A 27 5.62 -6.36 13.92
C ALA A 27 6.54 -7.58 14.04
N PRO A 28 7.09 -8.10 12.94
CA PRO A 28 8.17 -9.07 13.02
C PRO A 28 9.34 -8.52 13.82
N ALA A 29 10.03 -9.39 14.56
CA ALA A 29 11.24 -9.04 15.31
C ALA A 29 12.44 -8.80 14.37
N GLY A 30 12.43 -9.38 13.17
CA GLY A 30 13.45 -9.16 12.16
C GLY A 30 13.04 -9.69 10.79
N ILE A 31 13.85 -9.32 9.81
CA ILE A 31 13.78 -9.84 8.43
C ILE A 31 15.18 -10.37 8.11
N SER A 32 15.27 -11.65 7.76
CA SER A 32 16.53 -12.30 7.36
C SER A 32 16.32 -12.94 5.99
N GLY A 33 16.89 -12.32 4.95
CA GLY A 33 16.59 -12.71 3.57
C GLY A 33 15.09 -12.59 3.28
N ASN A 34 14.43 -13.71 2.98
CA ASN A 34 13.00 -13.79 2.69
C ASN A 34 12.15 -14.27 3.88
N GLU A 35 12.74 -14.38 5.08
CA GLU A 35 12.06 -14.89 6.27
C GLU A 35 11.74 -13.77 7.26
N LEU A 36 10.52 -13.83 7.80
CA LEU A 36 10.09 -13.01 8.92
C LEU A 36 10.33 -13.78 10.20
N THR A 37 11.06 -13.19 11.13
CA THR A 37 11.29 -13.79 12.44
C THR A 37 10.42 -13.12 13.50
N PHE A 38 9.95 -13.91 14.46
CA PHE A 38 9.13 -13.45 15.57
C PHE A 38 9.80 -13.83 16.88
N SER A 39 9.65 -12.97 17.89
CA SER A 39 10.16 -13.21 19.24
C SER A 39 9.05 -12.86 20.23
N PRO A 40 8.46 -13.87 20.92
CA PRO A 40 8.77 -15.30 20.85
C PRO A 40 8.39 -15.94 19.49
N PRO A 41 8.88 -17.17 19.20
CA PRO A 41 8.46 -17.92 18.02
C PRO A 41 6.94 -18.14 17.99
N LEU A 42 6.39 -18.20 16.79
CA LEU A 42 4.98 -18.54 16.57
C LEU A 42 4.81 -20.06 16.57
N TYR A 43 3.72 -20.53 17.17
CA TYR A 43 3.38 -21.94 17.22
C TYR A 43 2.02 -22.16 16.57
N TYR A 44 1.88 -23.27 15.83
CA TYR A 44 0.60 -23.61 15.23
C TYR A 44 -0.50 -23.81 16.29
N PRO A 45 -1.75 -23.47 15.96
CA PRO A 45 -2.87 -23.69 16.85
C PRO A 45 -3.04 -25.16 17.23
N ALA A 46 -3.70 -25.39 18.36
CA ALA A 46 -4.00 -26.73 18.81
C ALA A 46 -4.85 -27.53 17.80
N GLY A 47 -4.81 -28.87 17.79
CA GLY A 47 -5.76 -29.68 17.01
C GLY A 47 -5.53 -29.72 15.49
N GLY A 48 -4.44 -29.13 14.98
CA GLY A 48 -4.05 -29.21 13.57
C GLY A 48 -4.78 -28.20 12.68
N HIS A 49 -5.42 -27.20 13.27
CA HIS A 49 -6.08 -26.12 12.57
C HIS A 49 -5.09 -25.33 11.71
N LYS A 50 -5.51 -25.03 10.48
CA LYS A 50 -4.73 -24.17 9.57
C LYS A 50 -4.79 -22.72 10.03
N VAL A 51 -3.91 -21.90 9.48
CA VAL A 51 -3.87 -20.46 9.70
C VAL A 51 -3.78 -19.70 8.38
N ILE A 52 -4.23 -18.45 8.40
CA ILE A 52 -3.97 -17.47 7.34
C ILE A 52 -3.27 -16.27 7.98
N PHE A 53 -2.15 -15.86 7.39
CA PHE A 53 -1.46 -14.63 7.73
C PHE A 53 -1.87 -13.52 6.79
N TYR A 54 -2.18 -12.35 7.35
CA TYR A 54 -2.43 -11.11 6.62
C TYR A 54 -1.38 -10.08 7.02
N GLY A 55 -0.77 -9.44 6.04
CA GLY A 55 0.27 -8.45 6.24
C GLY A 55 -0.04 -7.15 5.55
N TYR A 56 0.41 -6.04 6.14
CA TYR A 56 0.37 -4.74 5.50
C TYR A 56 1.57 -3.86 5.85
N TYR A 57 1.85 -2.89 4.98
CA TYR A 57 2.87 -1.86 5.18
C TYR A 57 2.35 -0.52 4.64
N PRO A 58 2.72 0.63 5.27
CA PRO A 58 3.46 0.75 6.52
C PRO A 58 2.62 0.35 7.74
N ARG A 59 3.27 -0.19 8.79
CA ARG A 59 2.57 -0.55 10.03
C ARG A 59 2.26 0.71 10.82
N THR A 60 1.05 0.76 11.41
CA THR A 60 0.70 1.75 12.41
C THR A 60 -0.01 1.08 13.60
N THR A 61 0.08 1.68 14.78
CA THR A 61 -0.73 1.33 15.96
C THR A 61 -1.67 2.44 16.36
N ALA A 62 -1.69 3.55 15.62
CA ALA A 62 -2.63 4.64 15.85
C ALA A 62 -4.06 4.16 15.55
N THR A 63 -5.03 4.72 16.27
CA THR A 63 -6.46 4.45 16.09
C THR A 63 -7.21 5.65 15.49
N ASN A 64 -6.50 6.75 15.22
CA ASN A 64 -6.99 7.95 14.54
C ASN A 64 -5.84 8.70 13.85
N GLY A 65 -6.17 9.76 13.10
CA GLY A 65 -5.19 10.63 12.45
C GLY A 65 -4.97 10.30 10.97
N THR A 66 -3.75 10.53 10.47
CA THR A 66 -3.41 10.40 9.05
C THR A 66 -3.19 8.97 8.59
N SER A 67 -2.76 8.08 9.48
CA SER A 67 -2.59 6.65 9.19
C SER A 67 -2.87 5.85 10.44
N TYR A 68 -3.98 5.10 10.42
CA TYR A 68 -4.49 4.41 11.60
C TYR A 68 -5.20 3.11 11.25
N ILE A 69 -5.34 2.26 12.24
CA ILE A 69 -6.02 0.97 12.13
C ILE A 69 -7.37 1.05 12.83
N THR A 70 -8.42 0.65 12.11
CA THR A 70 -9.67 0.21 12.73
C THR A 70 -9.48 -1.26 13.14
N PRO A 71 -9.60 -1.59 14.44
CA PRO A 71 -9.31 -2.93 14.95
C PRO A 71 -10.29 -3.97 14.41
N PRO A 72 -9.92 -5.26 14.43
CA PRO A 72 -10.83 -6.33 14.03
C PRO A 72 -12.00 -6.46 15.01
N GLY A 73 -13.11 -7.00 14.51
CA GLY A 73 -14.30 -7.34 15.29
C GLY A 73 -14.76 -8.77 15.00
N ASN A 74 -15.83 -9.22 15.66
CA ASN A 74 -16.42 -10.52 15.38
C ASN A 74 -17.01 -10.55 13.97
N GLY A 75 -16.37 -11.31 13.07
CA GLY A 75 -16.74 -11.38 11.65
C GLY A 75 -16.26 -10.19 10.81
N THR A 76 -15.45 -9.28 11.36
CA THR A 76 -14.98 -8.08 10.65
C THR A 76 -13.47 -7.98 10.70
N ALA A 77 -12.84 -8.01 9.53
CA ALA A 77 -11.42 -7.80 9.37
C ALA A 77 -10.99 -6.38 9.80
N PRO A 78 -9.72 -6.19 10.20
CA PRO A 78 -9.19 -4.85 10.46
C PRO A 78 -9.09 -4.06 9.15
N THR A 79 -9.17 -2.74 9.29
CA THR A 79 -9.05 -1.80 8.16
C THR A 79 -7.89 -0.85 8.40
N PHE A 80 -6.96 -0.77 7.45
CA PHE A 80 -5.89 0.22 7.44
C PHE A 80 -6.35 1.48 6.71
N ASN A 81 -6.48 2.58 7.44
CA ASN A 81 -6.84 3.89 6.90
C ASN A 81 -5.57 4.72 6.72
N PHE A 82 -5.46 5.42 5.60
CA PHE A 82 -4.27 6.17 5.23
C PHE A 82 -4.61 7.48 4.52
N THR A 83 -3.67 8.42 4.61
CA THR A 83 -3.64 9.67 3.86
C THR A 83 -2.36 9.69 3.03
N LEU A 84 -2.49 9.93 1.74
CA LEU A 84 -1.40 10.02 0.79
C LEU A 84 -0.89 11.47 0.70
N THR A 85 0.43 11.59 0.79
CA THR A 85 1.23 12.78 0.47
C THR A 85 2.05 12.58 -0.80
N GLY A 86 2.11 11.34 -1.30
CA GLY A 86 2.92 10.94 -2.45
C GLY A 86 4.17 10.14 -2.06
N GLN A 87 4.45 9.96 -0.77
CA GLN A 87 5.62 9.25 -0.26
C GLN A 87 5.27 7.90 0.37
N GLU A 88 3.99 7.66 0.67
CA GLU A 88 3.51 6.42 1.26
C GLU A 88 3.55 5.30 0.24
N ASP A 89 4.04 4.14 0.64
CA ASP A 89 3.99 2.93 -0.16
C ASP A 89 3.08 1.91 0.52
N ILE A 90 1.85 1.79 0.03
CA ILE A 90 0.84 0.91 0.62
C ILE A 90 1.01 -0.48 0.02
N MET A 91 1.30 -1.46 0.87
CA MET A 91 1.41 -2.85 0.47
C MET A 91 0.50 -3.76 1.30
N HIS A 92 0.04 -4.84 0.67
CA HIS A 92 -0.73 -5.91 1.29
C HIS A 92 -0.20 -7.26 0.87
N GLY A 93 -0.24 -8.22 1.77
CA GLY A 93 0.01 -9.62 1.49
C GLY A 93 -0.94 -10.51 2.29
N ALA A 94 -1.32 -11.63 1.71
CA ALA A 94 -2.05 -12.69 2.41
C ALA A 94 -1.41 -14.03 2.06
N SER A 95 -1.29 -14.92 3.05
CA SER A 95 -0.93 -16.30 2.77
C SER A 95 -2.14 -17.07 2.25
N VAL A 96 -1.90 -18.18 1.58
CA VAL A 96 -2.91 -19.23 1.49
C VAL A 96 -3.12 -19.86 2.87
N ALA A 97 -4.26 -20.51 3.08
CA ALA A 97 -4.49 -21.32 4.26
C ALA A 97 -3.42 -22.41 4.35
N GLY A 98 -2.60 -22.36 5.40
CA GLY A 98 -1.44 -23.21 5.55
C GLY A 98 -1.13 -23.44 7.01
N GLY A 99 -0.17 -24.31 7.28
CA GLY A 99 0.11 -24.74 8.63
C GLY A 99 -0.73 -25.94 9.03
N SER A 100 -0.04 -26.98 9.42
CA SER A 100 -0.52 -28.09 10.22
C SER A 100 0.63 -28.39 11.17
N TYR A 101 0.46 -29.23 12.19
CA TYR A 101 1.57 -29.61 13.09
C TYR A 101 2.80 -30.23 12.40
N SER A 102 2.83 -30.30 11.07
CA SER A 102 4.00 -30.67 10.26
C SER A 102 5.17 -29.71 10.49
N PRO A 103 6.27 -30.17 11.11
CA PRO A 103 7.46 -29.36 11.29
C PRO A 103 8.09 -28.95 9.96
N GLY A 104 8.65 -27.74 9.89
CA GLY A 104 9.47 -27.28 8.76
C GLY A 104 8.71 -26.69 7.56
N THR A 105 7.38 -26.51 7.65
CA THR A 105 6.60 -25.88 6.57
C THR A 105 6.62 -24.36 6.71
N ALA A 106 7.35 -23.66 5.83
CA ALA A 106 7.24 -22.20 5.71
C ALA A 106 5.91 -21.81 5.05
N ILE A 107 5.26 -20.76 5.55
CA ILE A 107 4.04 -20.21 4.96
C ILE A 107 4.41 -18.92 4.22
N PRO A 108 4.39 -18.91 2.87
CA PRO A 108 4.79 -17.74 2.11
C PRO A 108 3.72 -16.65 2.17
N ILE A 109 4.16 -15.40 2.33
CA ILE A 109 3.34 -14.21 2.16
C ILE A 109 4.00 -13.36 1.08
N THR A 110 3.28 -13.05 0.00
CA THR A 110 3.76 -12.16 -1.06
C THR A 110 3.11 -10.80 -0.91
N PHE A 111 3.93 -9.78 -0.66
CA PHE A 111 3.47 -8.40 -0.61
C PHE A 111 3.36 -7.82 -2.02
N LYS A 112 2.24 -7.14 -2.26
CA LYS A 112 1.98 -6.40 -3.49
C LYS A 112 1.71 -4.94 -3.14
N HIS A 113 2.29 -4.04 -3.92
CA HIS A 113 1.98 -2.62 -3.88
C HIS A 113 0.55 -2.39 -4.36
N LYS A 114 -0.17 -1.50 -3.67
CA LYS A 114 -1.57 -1.16 -3.92
C LYS A 114 -1.74 0.22 -4.54
N LEU A 115 -0.64 0.95 -4.67
CA LEU A 115 -0.54 2.22 -5.36
C LEU A 115 0.17 2.02 -6.71
N THR A 116 0.18 3.08 -7.51
CA THR A 116 1.01 3.19 -8.70
C THR A 116 2.11 4.23 -8.46
N GLN A 117 3.28 4.04 -9.05
CA GLN A 117 4.37 5.01 -8.97
C GLN A 117 4.42 5.83 -10.25
N ILE A 118 4.48 7.16 -10.12
CA ILE A 118 4.69 8.08 -11.25
C ILE A 118 6.00 8.82 -11.06
N GLN A 119 6.81 8.84 -12.12
CA GLN A 119 8.01 9.65 -12.22
C GLN A 119 8.02 10.39 -13.56
N LEU A 120 8.45 11.65 -13.57
CA LEU A 120 8.54 12.43 -14.80
C LEU A 120 10.00 12.64 -15.23
N ASN A 121 10.25 12.43 -16.51
CA ASN A 121 11.46 12.86 -17.20
C ASN A 121 11.23 14.26 -17.78
N VAL A 122 12.07 15.22 -17.40
CA VAL A 122 11.93 16.65 -17.71
C VAL A 122 13.08 17.18 -18.58
N SER A 123 13.74 16.29 -19.32
CA SER A 123 15.10 16.42 -19.90
C SER A 123 15.50 17.71 -20.65
N ALA A 124 14.58 18.56 -21.11
CA ALA A 124 14.89 19.88 -21.70
C ALA A 124 14.37 21.08 -20.88
N LEU A 125 13.52 20.82 -19.90
CA LEU A 125 12.78 21.79 -19.10
C LEU A 125 13.34 21.95 -17.68
N GLY A 126 14.11 20.96 -17.22
CA GLY A 126 14.62 20.84 -15.85
C GLY A 126 15.19 22.10 -15.20
N THR A 127 15.86 22.97 -15.97
CA THR A 127 16.46 24.23 -15.47
C THR A 127 15.49 25.40 -15.43
N LEU A 128 14.41 25.36 -16.22
CA LEU A 128 13.40 26.42 -16.30
C LEU A 128 12.13 26.07 -15.52
N LEU A 129 11.99 24.84 -15.03
CA LEU A 129 10.85 24.43 -14.22
C LEU A 129 10.86 25.11 -12.85
N SER A 130 9.75 25.75 -12.50
CA SER A 130 9.52 26.33 -11.17
C SER A 130 8.66 25.43 -10.28
N SER A 131 7.74 24.66 -10.86
CA SER A 131 6.87 23.73 -10.13
C SER A 131 6.31 22.66 -11.07
N ILE A 132 6.15 21.44 -10.54
CA ILE A 132 5.40 20.36 -11.19
C ILE A 132 4.47 19.75 -10.15
N LYS A 133 3.19 19.57 -10.50
CA LYS A 133 2.19 18.96 -9.62
C LYS A 133 1.32 17.97 -10.38
N ILE A 134 0.91 16.89 -9.72
CA ILE A 134 -0.27 16.14 -10.12
C ILE A 134 -1.46 16.76 -9.37
N LEU A 135 -2.44 17.25 -10.10
CA LEU A 135 -3.59 17.93 -9.54
C LEU A 135 -4.70 16.98 -9.13
N ASN A 136 -5.45 17.36 -8.11
CA ASN A 136 -6.69 16.69 -7.67
C ASN A 136 -6.53 15.19 -7.43
N VAL A 137 -5.42 14.77 -6.83
CA VAL A 137 -5.17 13.37 -6.49
C VAL A 137 -5.99 13.00 -5.25
N ARG A 138 -6.80 11.92 -5.34
CA ARG A 138 -7.47 11.36 -4.15
C ARG A 138 -6.43 10.98 -3.11
N ASN A 139 -6.53 11.58 -1.94
CA ASN A 139 -5.45 11.54 -0.96
C ASN A 139 -5.82 10.84 0.34
N THR A 140 -7.03 10.29 0.45
CA THR A 140 -7.41 9.43 1.57
C THR A 140 -7.92 8.11 1.05
N GLY A 141 -7.69 7.04 1.80
CA GLY A 141 -8.19 5.73 1.47
C GLY A 141 -8.19 4.79 2.66
N SER A 142 -8.85 3.66 2.49
CA SER A 142 -8.87 2.57 3.44
C SER A 142 -8.66 1.24 2.72
N MET A 143 -7.98 0.31 3.40
CA MET A 143 -7.69 -1.02 2.89
C MET A 143 -8.22 -2.06 3.87
N ASN A 144 -9.13 -2.92 3.41
CA ASN A 144 -9.56 -4.09 4.17
C ASN A 144 -8.40 -5.11 4.21
N LEU A 145 -7.96 -5.52 5.39
CA LEU A 145 -6.75 -6.35 5.52
C LEU A 145 -6.97 -7.84 5.21
N GLU A 146 -8.22 -8.30 5.16
CA GLU A 146 -8.54 -9.66 4.69
C GLU A 146 -8.44 -9.75 3.17
N THR A 147 -9.02 -8.78 2.45
CA THR A 147 -9.10 -8.84 0.98
C THR A 147 -7.98 -8.07 0.28
N GLY A 148 -7.32 -7.15 0.97
CA GLY A 148 -6.40 -6.18 0.38
C GLY A 148 -7.08 -5.16 -0.52
N ALA A 149 -8.41 -5.09 -0.57
CA ALA A 149 -9.13 -4.14 -1.41
C ALA A 149 -8.99 -2.72 -0.85
N VAL A 150 -8.59 -1.78 -1.70
CA VAL A 150 -8.47 -0.36 -1.37
C VAL A 150 -9.71 0.40 -1.83
N THR A 151 -10.27 1.22 -0.95
CA THR A 151 -11.34 2.18 -1.27
C THR A 151 -10.84 3.59 -1.00
N TYR A 152 -10.83 4.43 -2.03
CA TYR A 152 -10.42 5.83 -1.90
C TYR A 152 -11.60 6.72 -1.49
N GLY A 153 -11.31 7.70 -0.64
CA GLY A 153 -12.25 8.77 -0.30
C GLY A 153 -12.42 9.78 -1.44
N ASN A 154 -13.25 10.79 -1.19
CA ASN A 154 -13.53 11.86 -2.16
C ASN A 154 -12.62 13.08 -2.01
N ASN A 155 -11.84 13.16 -0.94
CA ASN A 155 -10.91 14.26 -0.73
C ASN A 155 -9.77 14.19 -1.73
N THR A 156 -9.40 15.34 -2.29
CA THR A 156 -8.31 15.46 -3.25
C THR A 156 -7.32 16.54 -2.85
N VAL A 157 -6.04 16.34 -3.17
CA VAL A 157 -4.98 17.32 -2.99
C VAL A 157 -4.09 17.37 -4.23
N ASP A 158 -3.34 18.43 -4.37
CA ASP A 158 -2.27 18.48 -5.36
C ASP A 158 -0.99 17.89 -4.75
N ILE A 159 -0.35 16.98 -5.48
CA ILE A 159 0.91 16.36 -5.08
C ILE A 159 2.02 17.02 -5.89
N THR A 160 2.98 17.64 -5.21
CA THR A 160 4.16 18.23 -5.84
C THR A 160 5.16 17.14 -6.18
N LEU A 161 5.74 17.21 -7.38
CA LEU A 161 6.84 16.33 -7.78
C LEU A 161 8.14 17.10 -7.65
N ASP A 162 8.87 16.81 -6.58
CA ASP A 162 10.15 17.44 -6.33
C ASP A 162 11.17 17.01 -7.39
N LYS A 163 12.11 17.89 -7.68
CA LYS A 163 13.20 17.60 -8.61
C LYS A 163 14.20 16.66 -7.93
N ALA A 164 14.40 15.46 -8.49
CA ALA A 164 15.43 14.53 -8.01
C ALA A 164 16.76 14.69 -8.76
N GLY A 165 16.74 15.30 -9.95
CA GLY A 165 17.93 15.58 -10.75
C GLY A 165 17.65 16.59 -11.85
N LEU A 166 18.65 16.91 -12.67
CA LEU A 166 18.48 17.87 -13.76
C LEU A 166 17.41 17.45 -14.78
N THR A 167 17.15 16.15 -14.91
CA THR A 167 16.29 15.59 -15.94
C THR A 167 15.14 14.74 -15.40
N THR A 168 14.98 14.62 -14.08
CA THR A 168 13.97 13.73 -13.47
C THR A 168 13.36 14.32 -12.19
N THR A 169 12.12 13.95 -11.92
CA THR A 169 11.48 14.16 -10.61
C THR A 169 11.76 12.99 -9.66
N ALA A 170 11.54 13.22 -8.37
CA ALA A 170 11.34 12.16 -7.41
C ALA A 170 10.09 11.36 -7.81
N PRO A 171 10.08 10.04 -7.56
CA PRO A 171 8.87 9.25 -7.73
C PRO A 171 7.82 9.68 -6.70
N VAL A 172 6.56 9.63 -7.10
CA VAL A 172 5.42 9.80 -6.20
C VAL A 172 4.48 8.60 -6.32
N MET A 173 3.96 8.17 -5.17
CA MET A 173 2.98 7.09 -5.08
C MET A 173 1.57 7.68 -5.08
N VAL A 174 0.74 7.29 -6.04
CA VAL A 174 -0.62 7.82 -6.22
C VAL A 174 -1.62 6.68 -6.40
N PRO A 175 -2.93 6.93 -6.28
CA PRO A 175 -3.95 5.91 -6.47
C PRO A 175 -3.80 5.09 -7.76
N ALA A 176 -3.87 3.77 -7.64
CA ALA A 176 -4.03 2.93 -8.83
C ALA A 176 -5.47 2.99 -9.36
N ASP A 177 -5.72 2.30 -10.47
CA ASP A 177 -7.02 2.20 -11.16
C ASP A 177 -7.61 3.54 -11.63
N VAL A 178 -6.78 4.57 -11.69
CA VAL A 178 -7.12 5.87 -12.26
C VAL A 178 -6.83 5.85 -13.76
N PRO A 179 -7.75 6.31 -14.63
CA PRO A 179 -7.52 6.32 -16.07
C PRO A 179 -6.57 7.44 -16.53
N VAL A 180 -6.58 8.56 -15.82
CA VAL A 180 -5.91 9.80 -16.22
C VAL A 180 -5.48 10.59 -15.00
N TYR A 181 -4.27 11.15 -15.05
CA TYR A 181 -3.85 12.21 -14.14
C TYR A 181 -3.68 13.53 -14.87
N LEU A 182 -4.04 14.63 -14.20
CA LEU A 182 -3.80 15.98 -14.67
C LEU A 182 -2.50 16.50 -14.05
N VAL A 183 -1.51 16.78 -14.88
CA VAL A 183 -0.22 17.32 -14.46
C VAL A 183 -0.17 18.80 -14.80
N GLU A 184 0.17 19.63 -13.82
CA GLU A 184 0.45 21.05 -14.00
C GLU A 184 1.95 21.30 -13.94
N VAL A 185 2.45 22.06 -14.91
CA VAL A 185 3.86 22.35 -15.10
C VAL A 185 4.03 23.86 -15.23
N ALA A 186 4.76 24.47 -14.32
CA ALA A 186 5.08 25.89 -14.32
C ALA A 186 6.54 26.13 -14.68
N PHE A 187 6.79 27.18 -15.47
CA PHE A 187 8.11 27.59 -15.90
C PHE A 187 8.46 28.97 -15.35
N MET A 188 9.73 29.18 -15.01
CA MET A 188 10.26 30.48 -14.66
C MET A 188 10.00 31.48 -15.79
N GLY A 189 9.49 32.66 -15.45
CA GLY A 189 9.20 33.73 -16.41
C GLY A 189 7.90 33.55 -17.23
N GLN A 190 7.17 32.43 -17.08
CA GLN A 190 5.83 32.30 -17.66
C GLN A 190 4.75 32.71 -16.65
N LEU A 191 3.75 33.46 -17.13
CA LEU A 191 2.65 33.96 -16.31
C LEU A 191 1.62 32.87 -15.95
N LEU A 192 1.50 31.82 -16.77
CA LEU A 192 0.51 30.75 -16.59
C LEU A 192 1.15 29.37 -16.72
N PRO A 193 0.79 28.41 -15.85
CA PRO A 193 1.26 27.05 -15.96
C PRO A 193 0.57 26.30 -17.12
N ARG A 194 1.25 25.28 -17.64
CA ARG A 194 0.71 24.35 -18.64
C ARG A 194 0.10 23.13 -17.96
N LYS A 195 -0.98 22.61 -18.54
CA LYS A 195 -1.69 21.43 -18.02
C LYS A 195 -1.64 20.30 -19.05
N TYR A 196 -1.31 19.11 -18.58
CA TYR A 196 -1.16 17.90 -19.39
C TYR A 196 -2.01 16.78 -18.80
N LEU A 197 -2.67 16.01 -19.67
CA LEU A 197 -3.31 14.77 -19.25
C LEU A 197 -2.35 13.63 -19.54
N ILE A 198 -1.93 12.91 -18.51
CA ILE A 198 -1.11 11.71 -18.65
C ILE A 198 -2.01 10.48 -18.59
N ARG A 199 -1.85 9.59 -19.57
CA ARG A 199 -2.62 8.35 -19.70
C ARG A 199 -1.70 7.21 -20.10
N PRO A 200 -1.79 6.05 -19.46
CA PRO A 200 -1.02 4.89 -19.87
C PRO A 200 -1.73 4.16 -21.02
N THR A 201 -0.97 3.46 -21.85
CA THR A 201 -1.50 2.65 -22.96
C THR A 201 -2.44 1.53 -22.49
N SER A 202 -2.29 1.07 -21.24
CA SER A 202 -3.19 0.12 -20.58
C SER A 202 -4.60 0.67 -20.32
N GLY A 203 -4.85 1.96 -20.55
CA GLY A 203 -6.13 2.64 -20.30
C GLY A 203 -6.32 3.13 -18.86
N LYS A 204 -5.61 2.55 -17.90
CA LYS A 204 -5.53 2.99 -16.49
C LYS A 204 -4.17 2.68 -15.87
N PHE A 205 -3.82 3.44 -14.84
CA PHE A 205 -2.63 3.20 -14.03
C PHE A 205 -2.85 1.96 -13.15
N LEU A 206 -1.94 1.00 -13.21
CA LEU A 206 -2.09 -0.29 -12.53
C LEU A 206 -1.38 -0.31 -11.16
N GLU A 207 -1.93 -1.08 -10.22
CA GLU A 207 -1.29 -1.35 -8.93
C GLU A 207 0.10 -1.97 -9.13
N GLY A 208 1.09 -1.48 -8.38
CA GLY A 208 2.46 -1.98 -8.39
C GLY A 208 3.25 -1.78 -9.68
N VAL A 209 2.77 -0.90 -10.56
CA VAL A 209 3.49 -0.53 -11.78
C VAL A 209 4.10 0.85 -11.63
N ILE A 210 5.34 0.98 -12.13
CA ILE A 210 6.06 2.23 -12.26
C ILE A 210 5.82 2.80 -13.65
N TYR A 211 5.35 4.04 -13.72
CA TYR A 211 5.17 4.79 -14.96
C TYR A 211 6.15 5.96 -15.01
N THR A 212 7.09 5.87 -15.95
CA THR A 212 7.97 6.98 -16.30
C THR A 212 7.38 7.74 -17.48
N VAL A 213 7.04 9.01 -17.29
CA VAL A 213 6.42 9.86 -18.31
C VAL A 213 7.42 10.91 -18.76
N THR A 214 7.56 11.10 -20.07
CA THR A 214 8.42 12.18 -20.61
C THR A 214 7.55 13.37 -20.98
N LEU A 215 7.92 14.55 -20.46
CA LEU A 215 7.28 15.84 -20.72
C LEU A 215 8.06 16.68 -21.75
#